data_AF-A0A7J9TBY8-F1
#
_entry.id   AF-A0A7J9TBY8-F1
#
_cell.length_a   1.000
_cell.length_b   1.000
_cell.length_c   1.000
_cell.angle_alpha   90.00
_cell.angle_beta   90.00
_cell.angle_gamma   90.00
#
_symmetry.space_group_name_H-M   'P 1'
#
loop_
_entity.id
_entity.type
_entity.pdbx_description
1 polymer ?
#
loop_
_entity_poly.entity_id
_entity_poly.type
_entity_poly.pdbx_seq_one_letter_code
_entity_poly.pdbx_strand_id
1 'polypeptide(L)'
;MEYNESKTIQSTPPESYEAPTSTPTARPTLTETQTKIITIEEILDDYRQNHVYMSDNIFDCDNMAQDVWNIFKAKGINSKLVLGNVDHFGPLTLDDCNHVWLLVEVLPNEWLAVETTGGFVVYKEDNDKYYEGYYFSNPKNYREFVDLYEDYTYQYADYKNEWEYYNQLVKIYNNANYYEQIQLKGALDVTKNNLEIKERRFSETLIKIETILEYG
;
A
#
# COMPACT_ATOMS: atom_id res chain seq x y z
N MET A 1 -1.27 -100.45 -45.82
CA MET A 1 -1.84 -99.72 -44.67
C MET A 1 -0.75 -98.80 -44.19
N GLU A 2 -0.92 -97.53 -44.47
CA GLU A 2 0.11 -96.48 -44.37
C GLU A 2 0.41 -96.08 -42.93
N TYR A 3 1.70 -95.85 -42.67
CA TYR A 3 2.26 -95.22 -41.50
C TYR A 3 1.93 -93.72 -41.52
N ASN A 4 1.43 -93.19 -40.39
CA ASN A 4 1.16 -91.76 -40.24
C ASN A 4 2.20 -91.17 -39.27
N GLU A 5 3.12 -90.37 -39.82
CA GLU A 5 4.17 -89.68 -39.08
C GLU A 5 3.62 -88.44 -38.36
N SER A 6 4.00 -88.31 -37.09
CA SER A 6 3.75 -87.17 -36.21
C SER A 6 4.56 -85.94 -36.63
N LYS A 7 3.88 -84.86 -37.01
CA LYS A 7 4.49 -83.54 -37.28
C LYS A 7 4.84 -82.82 -35.97
N THR A 8 6.13 -82.61 -35.76
CA THR A 8 6.70 -81.73 -34.72
C THR A 8 6.53 -80.27 -35.13
N ILE A 9 5.90 -79.45 -34.28
CA ILE A 9 5.74 -78.01 -34.47
C ILE A 9 6.99 -77.31 -33.90
N GLN A 10 7.76 -76.63 -34.75
CA GLN A 10 8.86 -75.76 -34.35
C GLN A 10 8.30 -74.47 -33.72
N SER A 11 8.66 -74.20 -32.46
CA SER A 11 8.43 -72.94 -31.78
C SER A 11 9.45 -71.89 -32.22
N THR A 12 8.99 -70.76 -32.77
CA THR A 12 9.82 -69.58 -33.01
C THR A 12 10.17 -68.88 -31.69
N PRO A 13 11.34 -68.23 -31.56
CA PRO A 13 11.73 -67.49 -30.36
C PRO A 13 10.87 -66.23 -30.16
N PRO A 14 10.64 -65.78 -28.93
CA PRO A 14 9.88 -64.57 -28.67
C PRO A 14 10.68 -63.33 -29.08
N GLU A 15 10.01 -62.46 -29.81
CA GLU A 15 10.45 -61.13 -30.22
C GLU A 15 10.68 -60.27 -28.95
N SER A 16 11.89 -59.74 -28.78
CA SER A 16 12.24 -58.90 -27.64
C SER A 16 11.62 -57.51 -27.81
N TYR A 17 10.57 -57.23 -27.04
CA TYR A 17 10.00 -55.90 -26.94
C TYR A 17 10.98 -54.98 -26.18
N GLU A 18 11.67 -54.10 -26.89
CA GLU A 18 12.40 -52.99 -26.27
C GLU A 18 11.37 -52.00 -25.70
N ALA A 19 11.48 -51.73 -24.40
CA ALA A 19 10.67 -50.70 -23.75
C ALA A 19 11.03 -49.32 -24.30
N PRO A 20 10.05 -48.44 -24.58
CA PRO A 20 10.34 -47.09 -25.06
C PRO A 20 11.11 -46.33 -23.99
N THR A 21 12.30 -45.86 -24.35
CA THR A 21 13.12 -44.94 -23.55
C THR A 21 12.37 -43.63 -23.36
N SER A 22 11.79 -43.44 -22.17
CA SER A 22 11.21 -42.17 -21.76
C SER A 22 12.34 -41.15 -21.60
N THR A 23 12.49 -40.26 -22.58
CA THR A 23 13.36 -39.09 -22.47
C THR A 23 12.91 -38.25 -21.27
N PRO A 24 13.79 -37.90 -20.33
CA PRO A 24 13.42 -37.00 -19.24
C PRO A 24 13.03 -35.65 -19.82
N THR A 25 11.76 -35.28 -19.73
CA THR A 25 11.31 -33.92 -20.05
C THR A 25 11.99 -32.98 -19.05
N ALA A 26 12.96 -32.19 -19.53
CA ALA A 26 13.64 -31.20 -18.72
C ALA A 26 12.58 -30.24 -18.14
N ARG A 27 12.52 -30.15 -16.80
CA ARG A 27 11.65 -29.19 -16.12
C ARG A 27 12.06 -27.79 -16.59
N PRO A 28 11.13 -26.92 -17.04
CA PRO A 28 11.48 -25.57 -17.43
C PRO A 28 12.16 -24.85 -16.26
N THR A 29 13.34 -24.29 -16.51
CA THR A 29 14.05 -23.45 -15.55
C THR A 29 13.31 -22.12 -15.46
N LEU A 30 12.90 -21.74 -14.25
CA LEU A 30 12.24 -20.46 -14.00
C LEU A 30 13.21 -19.30 -14.28
N THR A 31 12.66 -18.18 -14.76
CA THR A 31 13.41 -16.93 -14.85
C THR A 31 13.67 -16.35 -13.45
N GLU A 32 14.60 -15.39 -13.36
CA GLU A 32 14.85 -14.65 -12.11
C GLU A 32 13.58 -13.97 -11.59
N THR A 33 12.85 -13.29 -12.48
CA THR A 33 11.57 -12.65 -12.16
C THR A 33 10.54 -13.64 -11.63
N GLN A 34 10.37 -14.78 -12.30
CA GLN A 34 9.43 -15.83 -11.85
C GLN A 34 9.82 -16.37 -10.47
N THR A 35 11.10 -16.62 -10.26
CA THR A 35 11.62 -17.08 -8.96
C THR A 35 11.35 -16.06 -7.85
N LYS A 36 11.53 -14.76 -8.15
CA LYS A 36 11.30 -13.67 -7.21
C LYS A 36 9.82 -13.48 -6.89
N ILE A 37 8.94 -13.57 -7.89
CA ILE A 37 7.48 -13.52 -7.70
C ILE A 37 7.02 -14.68 -6.82
N ILE A 38 7.46 -15.91 -7.09
CA ILE A 38 7.13 -17.07 -6.25
C ILE A 38 7.60 -16.85 -4.80
N THR A 39 8.81 -16.32 -4.62
CA THR A 39 9.32 -15.99 -3.29
C THR A 39 8.45 -14.95 -2.57
N ILE A 40 7.94 -13.95 -3.30
CA ILE A 40 7.03 -12.93 -2.75
C ILE A 40 5.70 -13.56 -2.35
N GLU A 41 5.11 -14.40 -3.20
CA GLU A 41 3.86 -15.11 -2.91
C GLU A 41 3.98 -16.03 -1.69
N GLU A 42 5.09 -16.78 -1.57
CA GLU A 42 5.37 -17.63 -0.40
C GLU A 42 5.46 -16.83 0.90
N ILE A 43 6.08 -15.63 0.86
CA ILE A 43 6.16 -14.74 2.02
C ILE A 43 4.77 -14.25 2.42
N LEU A 44 3.92 -13.91 1.45
CA LEU A 44 2.59 -13.40 1.72
C LEU A 44 1.66 -14.48 2.27
N ASP A 45 1.75 -15.70 1.74
CA ASP A 45 0.99 -16.84 2.25
C ASP A 45 1.41 -17.17 3.68
N ASP A 46 2.71 -17.25 3.97
CA ASP A 46 3.22 -17.47 5.33
C ASP A 46 2.80 -16.34 6.29
N TYR A 47 2.93 -15.08 5.87
CA TYR A 47 2.55 -13.94 6.70
C TYR A 47 1.05 -13.97 7.04
N ARG A 48 0.19 -14.19 6.04
CA ARG A 48 -1.26 -14.29 6.20
C ARG A 48 -1.68 -15.46 7.09
N GLN A 49 -0.98 -16.59 7.04
CA GLN A 49 -1.29 -17.75 7.89
C GLN A 49 -0.93 -17.51 9.36
N ASN A 50 0.04 -16.63 9.64
CA ASN A 50 0.57 -16.39 10.97
C ASN A 50 0.14 -15.05 11.60
N HIS A 51 -0.56 -14.19 10.86
CA HIS A 51 -1.03 -12.87 11.32
C HIS A 51 -2.52 -12.69 11.03
N VAL A 52 -3.21 -11.96 11.90
CA VAL A 52 -4.65 -11.72 11.78
C VAL A 52 -4.87 -10.21 11.71
N TYR A 53 -5.56 -9.77 10.68
CA TYR A 53 -6.09 -8.41 10.61
C TYR A 53 -7.06 -8.16 11.75
N MET A 54 -6.82 -7.10 12.52
CA MET A 54 -7.67 -6.67 13.62
C MET A 54 -8.18 -5.26 13.35
N SER A 55 -9.50 -5.14 13.18
CA SER A 55 -10.18 -3.84 13.01
C SER A 55 -10.02 -2.95 14.25
N ASP A 56 -10.56 -1.73 14.17
CA ASP A 56 -10.56 -0.73 15.24
C ASP A 56 -9.16 -0.20 15.60
N ASN A 57 -8.30 -0.06 14.59
CA ASN A 57 -6.93 0.46 14.68
C ASN A 57 -6.04 -0.33 15.67
N ILE A 58 -6.32 -1.63 15.83
CA ILE A 58 -5.53 -2.51 16.70
C ILE A 58 -4.34 -3.09 15.94
N PHE A 59 -4.60 -3.66 14.76
CA PHE A 59 -3.57 -4.22 13.88
C PHE A 59 -4.12 -4.30 12.45
N ASP A 60 -3.98 -3.20 11.69
CA ASP A 60 -4.63 -3.05 10.40
C ASP A 60 -3.63 -3.03 9.22
N CYS A 61 -4.11 -2.56 8.06
CA CYS A 61 -3.35 -2.55 6.81
C CYS A 61 -1.98 -1.87 6.94
N ASP A 62 -1.87 -0.82 7.76
CA ASP A 62 -0.64 -0.07 7.86
C ASP A 62 0.42 -0.80 8.69
N ASN A 63 0.02 -1.52 9.74
CA ASN A 63 0.89 -2.35 10.55
C ASN A 63 1.36 -3.55 9.73
N MET A 64 0.43 -4.22 9.04
CA MET A 64 0.73 -5.37 8.18
C MET A 64 1.69 -4.99 7.04
N ALA A 65 1.48 -3.85 6.39
CA ALA A 65 2.37 -3.38 5.34
C ALA A 65 3.78 -3.08 5.86
N GLN A 66 3.90 -2.47 7.05
CA GLN A 66 5.20 -2.19 7.67
C GLN A 66 5.96 -3.45 8.09
N ASP A 67 5.25 -4.47 8.59
CA ASP A 67 5.85 -5.76 8.95
C ASP A 67 6.36 -6.51 7.73
N VAL A 68 5.52 -6.64 6.68
CA VAL A 68 5.91 -7.31 5.44
C VAL A 68 7.04 -6.55 4.74
N TRP A 69 7.06 -5.22 4.81
CA TRP A 69 8.19 -4.41 4.32
C TRP A 69 9.51 -4.83 5.00
N ASN A 70 9.49 -5.06 6.31
CA ASN A 70 10.67 -5.47 7.06
C ASN A 70 11.12 -6.90 6.66
N ILE A 71 10.18 -7.81 6.39
CA ILE A 71 10.47 -9.16 5.87
C ILE A 71 11.16 -9.08 4.50
N PHE A 72 10.65 -8.26 3.57
CA PHE A 72 11.28 -8.05 2.27
C PHE A 72 12.66 -7.42 2.42
N LYS A 73 12.81 -6.43 3.31
CA LYS A 73 14.11 -5.79 3.57
C LYS A 73 15.14 -6.78 4.08
N ALA A 74 14.76 -7.69 4.98
CA ALA A 74 15.64 -8.73 5.51
C ALA A 74 16.11 -9.72 4.43
N LYS A 75 15.31 -9.93 3.38
CA LYS A 75 15.64 -10.77 2.22
C LYS A 75 16.35 -10.02 1.08
N GLY A 76 16.67 -8.74 1.27
CA GLY A 76 17.30 -7.91 0.23
C GLY A 76 16.37 -7.57 -0.93
N ILE A 77 15.05 -7.64 -0.71
CA ILE A 77 14.03 -7.28 -1.70
C ILE A 77 13.63 -5.82 -1.46
N ASN A 78 13.82 -4.97 -2.47
CA ASN A 78 13.42 -3.57 -2.40
C ASN A 78 11.88 -3.47 -2.44
N SER A 79 11.32 -2.66 -1.55
CA SER A 79 9.90 -2.37 -1.51
C SER A 79 9.66 -0.96 -0.95
N LYS A 80 8.48 -0.42 -1.26
CA LYS A 80 7.99 0.88 -0.77
C LYS A 80 6.54 0.74 -0.35
N LEU A 81 6.14 1.50 0.67
CA LEU A 81 4.74 1.60 1.09
C LEU A 81 3.99 2.51 0.14
N VAL A 82 2.71 2.22 -0.05
CA VAL A 82 1.78 3.05 -0.80
C VAL A 82 0.58 3.33 0.09
N LEU A 83 0.29 4.61 0.31
CA LEU A 83 -0.97 5.07 0.91
C LEU A 83 -1.89 5.53 -0.21
N GLY A 84 -3.09 4.96 -0.28
CA GLY A 84 -4.05 5.33 -1.32
C GLY A 84 -5.42 4.73 -1.09
N ASN A 85 -6.19 4.62 -2.18
CA ASN A 85 -7.51 4.03 -2.18
C ASN A 85 -7.73 3.27 -3.49
N VAL A 86 -7.81 1.94 -3.38
CA VAL A 86 -7.87 1.01 -4.51
C VAL A 86 -9.23 1.00 -5.22
N ASP A 87 -10.24 1.64 -4.63
CA ASP A 87 -11.61 1.76 -5.14
C ASP A 87 -11.95 3.22 -5.58
N HIS A 88 -10.97 4.14 -5.52
CA HIS A 88 -11.20 5.54 -5.86
C HIS A 88 -11.22 5.82 -7.35
N PHE A 89 -12.12 6.70 -7.77
CA PHE A 89 -12.24 7.18 -9.14
C PHE A 89 -11.95 8.67 -9.24
N GLY A 90 -10.96 9.04 -10.06
CA GLY A 90 -10.56 10.42 -10.30
C GLY A 90 -9.25 10.78 -9.59
N PRO A 91 -8.92 12.09 -9.52
CA PRO A 91 -7.74 12.56 -8.81
C PRO A 91 -7.82 12.17 -7.32
N LEU A 92 -6.78 11.50 -6.82
CA LEU A 92 -6.67 11.11 -5.43
C LEU A 92 -6.21 12.32 -4.58
N THR A 93 -6.87 12.54 -3.45
CA THR A 93 -6.41 13.45 -2.39
C THR A 93 -6.10 12.67 -1.11
N LEU A 94 -5.38 13.28 -0.16
CA LEU A 94 -5.07 12.63 1.12
C LEU A 94 -6.32 12.20 1.89
N ASP A 95 -7.39 12.99 1.82
CA ASP A 95 -8.66 12.72 2.49
C ASP A 95 -9.41 11.52 1.88
N ASP A 96 -9.06 11.11 0.66
CA ASP A 96 -9.65 9.95 -0.03
C ASP A 96 -8.93 8.64 0.32
N CYS A 97 -7.72 8.69 0.87
CA CYS A 97 -6.89 7.53 1.17
C CYS A 97 -7.47 6.72 2.34
N ASN A 98 -7.54 5.39 2.17
CA ASN A 98 -8.11 4.47 3.16
C ASN A 98 -7.35 3.15 3.32
N HIS A 99 -6.26 2.95 2.58
CA HIS A 99 -5.55 1.68 2.57
C HIS A 99 -4.04 1.85 2.38
N VAL A 100 -3.27 0.92 2.95
CA VAL A 100 -1.81 0.85 2.82
C VAL A 100 -1.36 -0.52 2.35
N TRP A 101 -0.51 -0.54 1.33
CA TRP A 101 0.04 -1.77 0.74
C TRP A 101 1.49 -1.56 0.31
N LEU A 102 2.08 -2.54 -0.38
CA LEU A 102 3.47 -2.47 -0.87
C LEU A 102 3.55 -2.53 -2.39
N LEU A 103 4.50 -1.78 -2.95
CA LEU A 103 5.10 -2.08 -4.25
C LEU A 103 6.46 -2.71 -4.03
N VAL A 104 6.70 -3.85 -4.67
CA VAL A 104 7.90 -4.67 -4.51
C VAL A 104 8.64 -4.78 -5.84
N GLU A 105 9.94 -4.54 -5.83
CA GLU A 105 10.75 -4.54 -7.05
C GLU A 105 11.07 -5.98 -7.50
N VAL A 106 10.53 -6.39 -8.66
CA VAL A 106 10.74 -7.73 -9.23
C VAL A 106 11.91 -7.78 -10.22
N LEU A 107 12.17 -6.68 -10.90
CA LEU A 107 13.37 -6.40 -11.71
C LEU A 107 13.72 -4.91 -11.55
N PRO A 108 14.93 -4.45 -11.92
CA PRO A 108 15.29 -3.04 -11.81
C PRO A 108 14.22 -2.12 -12.45
N ASN A 109 13.57 -1.30 -11.62
CA ASN A 109 12.44 -0.42 -11.98
C ASN A 109 11.14 -1.10 -12.42
N GLU A 110 11.01 -2.42 -12.27
CA GLU A 110 9.75 -3.15 -12.46
C GLU A 110 9.17 -3.52 -11.10
N TRP A 111 7.94 -3.08 -10.85
CA TRP A 111 7.29 -3.18 -9.54
C TRP A 111 6.04 -4.06 -9.62
N LEU A 112 5.83 -4.86 -8.59
CA LEU A 112 4.63 -5.68 -8.41
C LEU A 112 3.91 -5.21 -7.15
N ALA A 113 2.59 -5.01 -7.24
CA ALA A 113 1.80 -4.68 -6.08
C ALA A 113 1.52 -5.91 -5.22
N VAL A 114 1.53 -5.67 -3.91
CA VAL A 114 1.41 -6.69 -2.89
C VAL A 114 0.38 -6.23 -1.87
N GLU A 115 -0.77 -6.91 -1.87
CA GLU A 115 -1.85 -6.74 -0.92
C GLU A 115 -1.53 -7.54 0.35
N THR A 116 -1.11 -6.84 1.40
CA THR A 116 -0.59 -7.47 2.62
C THR A 116 -1.68 -7.96 3.56
N THR A 117 -2.86 -7.34 3.54
CA THR A 117 -4.03 -7.76 4.34
C THR A 117 -4.63 -9.04 3.77
N GLY A 118 -4.74 -9.08 2.43
CA GLY A 118 -5.26 -10.23 1.70
C GLY A 118 -4.22 -11.32 1.44
N GLY A 119 -2.93 -11.02 1.54
CA GLY A 119 -1.84 -11.96 1.28
C GLY A 119 -1.74 -12.42 -0.17
N PHE A 120 -1.85 -11.48 -1.13
CA PHE A 120 -1.75 -11.80 -2.56
C PHE A 120 -1.06 -10.68 -3.36
N VAL A 121 -0.61 -11.01 -4.57
CA VAL A 121 -0.07 -10.04 -5.52
C VAL A 121 -1.18 -9.49 -6.41
N VAL A 122 -1.02 -8.26 -6.89
CA VAL A 122 -1.96 -7.61 -7.82
C VAL A 122 -1.19 -7.12 -9.04
N TYR A 123 -1.60 -7.56 -10.23
CA TYR A 123 -1.03 -7.09 -11.49
C TYR A 123 -1.71 -5.79 -11.92
N LYS A 124 -0.96 -4.93 -12.62
CA LYS A 124 -1.44 -3.64 -13.08
C LYS A 124 -2.63 -3.77 -14.03
N GLU A 125 -2.66 -4.84 -14.82
CA GLU A 125 -3.73 -5.16 -15.74
C GLU A 125 -5.03 -5.55 -15.03
N ASP A 126 -4.93 -6.06 -13.80
CA ASP A 126 -6.08 -6.46 -12.98
C ASP A 126 -6.64 -5.28 -12.20
N ASN A 127 -5.77 -4.46 -11.60
CA ASN A 127 -6.14 -3.22 -10.94
C ASN A 127 -4.97 -2.23 -10.92
N ASP A 128 -5.05 -1.18 -11.73
CA ASP A 128 -4.01 -0.15 -11.82
C ASP A 128 -3.97 0.78 -10.60
N LYS A 129 -5.02 0.82 -9.76
CA LYS A 129 -5.08 1.64 -8.54
C LYS A 129 -4.09 1.22 -7.47
N TYR A 130 -3.67 -0.05 -7.46
CA TYR A 130 -2.56 -0.51 -6.62
C TYR A 130 -1.20 0.11 -7.01
N TYR A 131 -1.14 0.84 -8.13
CA TYR A 131 0.04 1.54 -8.62
C TYR A 131 -0.15 3.06 -8.59
N GLU A 132 -1.16 3.54 -7.88
CA GLU A 132 -1.46 4.96 -7.66
C GLU A 132 -1.51 5.24 -6.15
N GLY A 133 -0.96 6.38 -5.71
CA GLY A 133 -0.94 6.75 -4.30
C GLY A 133 0.27 7.58 -3.91
N TYR A 134 0.41 7.78 -2.61
CA TYR A 134 1.56 8.42 -2.00
C TYR A 134 2.57 7.37 -1.57
N TYR A 135 3.81 7.52 -2.01
CA TYR A 135 4.85 6.52 -1.80
C TYR A 135 5.75 6.87 -0.64
N PHE A 136 6.09 5.87 0.17
CA PHE A 136 7.08 6.02 1.23
C PHE A 136 8.15 4.95 1.09
N SER A 137 9.41 5.39 1.04
CA SER A 137 10.56 4.49 0.89
C SER A 137 10.74 3.52 2.06
N ASN A 138 10.22 3.87 3.24
CA ASN A 138 10.35 3.08 4.45
C ASN A 138 9.29 3.42 5.52
N PRO A 139 9.08 2.53 6.51
CA PRO A 139 8.11 2.74 7.59
C PRO A 139 8.35 3.97 8.46
N LYS A 140 9.59 4.46 8.60
CA LYS A 140 9.85 5.67 9.41
C LYS A 140 9.18 6.88 8.74
N ASN A 141 9.32 7.01 7.43
CA ASN A 141 8.77 8.15 6.70
C ASN A 141 7.24 8.08 6.63
N TYR A 142 6.67 6.89 6.48
CA TYR A 142 5.22 6.69 6.59
C TYR A 142 4.67 7.11 7.96
N ARG A 143 5.28 6.67 9.07
CA ARG A 143 4.83 7.05 10.41
C ARG A 143 4.96 8.54 10.69
N GLU A 144 6.08 9.13 10.26
CA GLU A 144 6.29 10.58 10.38
C GLU A 144 5.22 11.36 9.59
N PHE A 145 4.80 10.86 8.43
CA PHE A 145 3.67 11.42 7.68
C PHE A 145 2.35 11.31 8.47
N VAL A 146 2.04 10.13 9.03
CA VAL A 146 0.80 9.91 9.81
C VAL A 146 0.72 10.89 10.98
N ASP A 147 1.80 11.00 11.77
CA ASP A 147 1.88 11.93 12.90
C ASP A 147 1.67 13.39 12.45
N LEU A 148 2.33 13.80 11.36
CA LEU A 148 2.21 15.16 10.82
C LEU A 148 0.79 15.46 10.30
N TYR A 149 0.16 14.49 9.64
CA TYR A 149 -1.17 14.66 9.06
C TYR A 149 -2.26 14.72 10.15
N GLU A 150 -2.12 13.95 11.24
CA GLU A 150 -2.96 14.10 12.43
C GLU A 150 -2.81 15.50 13.05
N ASP A 151 -1.56 15.95 13.25
CA ASP A 151 -1.24 17.27 13.77
C ASP A 151 -1.82 18.39 12.89
N TYR A 152 -1.66 18.28 11.57
CA TYR A 152 -2.22 19.23 10.60
C TYR A 152 -3.74 19.30 10.71
N THR A 153 -4.42 18.14 10.76
CA THR A 153 -5.88 18.07 10.83
C THR A 153 -6.41 18.77 12.09
N TYR A 154 -5.77 18.54 13.24
CA TYR A 154 -6.12 19.22 14.49
C TYR A 154 -5.88 20.74 14.40
N GLN A 155 -4.71 21.16 13.89
CA GLN A 155 -4.34 22.57 13.80
C GLN A 155 -5.23 23.34 12.82
N TYR A 156 -5.58 22.73 11.69
CA TYR A 156 -6.48 23.30 10.70
C TYR A 156 -7.90 23.45 11.25
N ALA A 157 -8.40 22.46 11.99
CA ALA A 157 -9.69 22.56 12.68
C ALA A 157 -9.71 23.69 13.72
N ASP A 158 -8.65 23.84 14.51
CA ASP A 158 -8.52 24.93 15.49
C ASP A 158 -8.45 26.32 14.83
N TYR A 159 -7.76 26.45 13.69
CA TYR A 159 -7.79 27.65 12.85
C TYR A 159 -9.20 27.95 12.35
N LYS A 160 -9.88 26.94 11.77
CA LYS A 160 -11.22 27.10 11.19
C LYS A 160 -12.23 27.57 12.25
N ASN A 161 -12.18 27.02 13.46
CA ASN A 161 -13.03 27.45 14.57
C ASN A 161 -12.79 28.92 14.94
N GLU A 162 -11.53 29.36 15.04
CA GLU A 162 -11.19 30.78 15.29
C GLU A 162 -11.68 31.66 14.15
N TRP A 163 -11.60 31.18 12.90
CA TRP A 163 -11.98 31.94 11.71
C TRP A 163 -13.48 32.17 11.67
N GLU A 164 -14.26 31.15 12.01
CA GLU A 164 -15.70 31.26 12.17
C GLU A 164 -16.06 32.25 13.28
N TYR A 165 -15.39 32.18 14.44
CA TYR A 165 -15.60 33.12 15.54
C TYR A 165 -15.25 34.57 15.17
N TYR A 166 -14.10 34.81 14.53
CA TYR A 166 -13.70 36.11 14.02
C TYR A 166 -14.75 36.69 13.07
N ASN A 167 -15.23 35.89 12.11
CA ASN A 167 -16.24 36.33 11.17
C ASN A 167 -17.57 36.67 11.83
N GLN A 168 -17.94 35.98 12.92
CA GLN A 168 -19.10 36.36 13.73
C GLN A 168 -18.86 37.69 14.44
N LEU A 169 -17.69 37.91 15.06
CA LEU A 169 -17.34 39.18 15.68
C LEU A 169 -17.36 40.35 14.69
N VAL A 170 -16.83 40.15 13.48
CA VAL A 170 -16.87 41.17 12.41
C VAL A 170 -18.31 41.52 12.05
N LYS A 171 -19.20 40.53 11.93
CA LYS A 171 -20.63 40.76 11.67
C LYS A 171 -21.29 41.56 12.79
N ILE A 172 -21.01 41.22 14.06
CA ILE A 172 -21.54 41.96 15.21
C ILE A 172 -21.03 43.40 15.20
N TYR A 173 -19.72 43.59 15.07
CA TYR A 173 -19.09 44.92 15.01
C TYR A 173 -19.70 45.80 13.91
N ASN A 174 -19.87 45.27 12.70
CA ASN A 174 -20.41 46.01 11.56
C ASN A 174 -21.87 46.45 11.77
N ASN A 175 -22.63 45.74 12.60
CA ASN A 175 -24.02 46.07 12.92
C ASN A 175 -24.17 46.90 14.21
N ALA A 176 -23.09 47.07 14.98
CA ALA A 176 -23.13 47.72 16.27
C ALA A 176 -23.12 49.25 16.16
N ASN A 177 -23.58 49.94 17.20
CA ASN A 177 -23.44 51.39 17.27
C ASN A 177 -22.00 51.79 17.62
N TYR A 178 -21.69 53.09 17.52
CA TYR A 178 -20.34 53.62 17.72
C TYR A 178 -19.70 53.21 19.07
N TYR A 179 -20.46 53.25 20.16
CA TYR A 179 -19.92 52.90 21.48
C TYR A 179 -19.63 51.41 21.60
N GLU A 180 -20.51 50.56 21.05
CA GLU A 180 -20.31 49.11 21.00
C GLU A 180 -19.11 48.72 20.13
N GLN A 181 -18.92 49.39 19.00
CA GLN A 181 -17.74 49.20 18.14
C GLN A 181 -16.43 49.46 18.90
N ILE A 182 -16.37 50.54 19.69
CA ILE A 182 -15.18 50.83 20.51
C ILE A 182 -14.88 49.67 21.47
N GLN A 183 -15.91 49.08 22.10
CA GLN A 183 -15.73 47.95 23.02
C GLN A 183 -15.29 46.67 22.30
N LEU A 184 -15.80 46.43 21.09
CA LEU A 184 -15.53 45.23 20.31
C LEU A 184 -14.16 45.25 19.61
N LYS A 185 -13.57 46.43 19.40
CA LYS A 185 -12.31 46.58 18.65
C LYS A 185 -11.17 45.75 19.24
N GLY A 186 -11.02 45.74 20.57
CA GLY A 186 -9.96 44.95 21.23
C GLY A 186 -10.12 43.45 21.00
N ALA A 187 -11.35 42.93 21.04
CA ALA A 187 -11.64 41.53 20.76
C ALA A 187 -11.32 41.17 19.31
N LEU A 188 -11.67 42.04 18.35
CA LEU A 188 -11.32 41.86 16.94
C LEU A 188 -9.82 41.80 16.71
N ASP A 189 -9.06 42.72 17.31
CA ASP A 189 -7.60 42.77 17.16
C ASP A 189 -6.94 41.49 17.74
N VAL A 190 -7.39 41.02 18.90
CA VAL A 190 -6.90 39.78 19.53
C VAL A 190 -7.22 38.56 18.67
N THR A 191 -8.48 38.39 18.27
CA THR A 191 -8.89 37.23 17.46
C THR A 191 -8.21 37.23 16.10
N LYS A 192 -8.01 38.39 15.47
CA LYS A 192 -7.24 38.49 14.22
C LYS A 192 -5.80 38.03 14.40
N ASN A 193 -5.12 38.46 15.46
CA ASN A 193 -3.75 38.02 15.74
C ASN A 193 -3.69 36.50 16.02
N ASN A 194 -4.68 35.95 16.73
CA ASN A 194 -4.79 34.50 16.94
C ASN A 194 -4.93 33.75 15.61
N LEU A 195 -5.72 34.27 14.67
CA LEU A 195 -5.84 33.67 13.34
C LEU A 195 -4.51 33.59 12.62
N GLU A 196 -3.76 34.68 12.58
CA GLU A 196 -2.44 34.73 11.92
C GLU A 196 -1.46 33.71 12.55
N ILE A 197 -1.49 33.55 13.88
CA ILE A 197 -0.67 32.56 14.58
C ILE A 197 -1.09 31.13 14.23
N LYS A 198 -2.39 30.83 14.26
CA LYS A 198 -2.92 29.50 13.95
C LYS A 198 -2.71 29.13 12.48
N GLU A 199 -2.87 30.10 11.58
CA GLU A 199 -2.63 29.92 10.14
C GLU A 199 -1.19 29.53 9.85
N ARG A 200 -0.25 30.27 10.44
CA ARG A 200 1.17 29.97 10.33
C ARG A 200 1.48 28.56 10.86
N ARG A 201 0.88 28.16 11.98
CA ARG A 201 1.12 26.85 12.59
C ARG A 201 0.72 25.70 11.66
N PHE A 202 -0.51 25.67 11.15
CA PHE A 202 -0.92 24.57 10.26
C PHE A 202 -0.16 24.61 8.92
N SER A 203 0.20 25.81 8.43
CA SER A 203 0.98 25.96 7.20
C SER A 203 2.41 25.41 7.34
N GLU A 204 3.07 25.66 8.48
CA GLU A 204 4.39 25.08 8.79
C GLU A 204 4.34 23.54 8.82
N THR A 205 3.24 22.96 9.33
CA THR A 205 3.03 21.50 9.33
C THR A 205 2.76 20.97 7.91
N LEU A 206 1.94 21.67 7.12
CA LEU A 206 1.66 21.32 5.73
C LEU A 206 2.92 21.25 4.87
N ILE A 207 3.86 22.20 5.02
CA ILE A 207 5.14 22.17 4.31
C ILE A 207 5.95 20.90 4.63
N LYS A 208 5.90 20.42 5.88
CA LYS A 208 6.58 19.18 6.27
C LYS A 208 5.91 17.96 5.65
N ILE A 209 4.59 17.95 5.57
CA ILE A 209 3.81 16.92 4.86
C ILE A 209 4.22 16.90 3.38
N GLU A 210 4.21 18.06 2.70
CA GLU A 210 4.62 18.13 1.29
C GLU A 210 6.07 17.64 1.08
N THR A 211 6.97 17.98 2.01
CA THR A 211 8.36 17.53 1.96
C THR A 211 8.48 16.01 2.08
N ILE A 212 7.73 15.38 2.99
CA ILE A 212 7.80 13.92 3.17
C ILE A 212 7.11 13.16 2.04
N LEU A 213 6.08 13.75 1.42
CA LEU A 213 5.43 13.15 0.24
C LEU A 213 6.32 13.20 -1.00
N GLU A 214 7.17 14.23 -1.12
CA GLU A 214 8.10 14.39 -2.26
C GLU A 214 9.40 13.58 -2.09
N TYR A 215 9.91 13.48 -0.86
CA TYR A 215 11.26 12.94 -0.59
C TYR A 215 11.33 11.78 0.42
N GLY A 216 10.18 11.33 0.94
CA GLY A 216 10.07 10.26 1.95
C GLY A 216 10.06 8.83 1.41
#